data_AF-J3LNF9-F1
#
_entry.id   AF-J3LNF9-F1
#
_cell.length_a   1.000
_cell.length_b   1.000
_cell.length_c   1.000
_cell.angle_alpha   90.00
_cell.angle_beta   90.00
_cell.angle_gamma   90.00
#
_symmetry.space_group_name_H-M   'P 1'
#
loop_
_entity.id
_entity.type
_entity.pdbx_description
1 polymer ?
#
loop_
_entity_poly.entity_id
_entity_poly.type
_entity_poly.pdbx_seq_one_letter_code
_entity_poly.pdbx_strand_id
1 'polypeptide(L)'
;MLDEEEHFQEQLKEKLRNYGERDKEVDFWLVVEPKFLDRFPNITKRLKRPAVALVSTDGNWITFMKLRLDRVLADQFEAETLEDALASNPAELKFDKPDNWTAPYPKYEYGWWEPFLPPKSSNGTA
;
A
#
# COMPACT_ATOMS: atom_id res chain seq x y z
N MET A 1 -3.09 -4.94 8.14
CA MET A 1 -3.31 -4.62 6.71
C MET A 1 -2.52 -5.55 5.80
N LEU A 2 -1.18 -5.53 5.78
CA LEU A 2 -0.42 -6.40 4.85
C LEU A 2 -0.42 -7.90 5.22
N ASP A 3 -0.66 -8.25 6.48
CA ASP A 3 -0.51 -9.63 6.98
C ASP A 3 -1.84 -10.38 7.19
N GLU A 4 -2.96 -9.65 7.18
CA GLU A 4 -4.27 -10.15 7.63
C GLU A 4 -5.33 -10.14 6.53
N GLU A 5 -5.10 -9.42 5.42
CA GLU A 5 -6.13 -9.11 4.43
C GLU A 5 -5.82 -9.75 3.08
N GLU A 6 -6.03 -11.07 2.95
CA GLU A 6 -5.76 -11.79 1.70
C GLU A 6 -6.56 -11.26 0.49
N HIS A 7 -7.82 -10.87 0.72
CA HIS A 7 -8.64 -10.24 -0.30
C HIS A 7 -8.04 -8.92 -0.83
N PHE A 8 -7.26 -8.22 -0.02
CA PHE A 8 -6.63 -6.96 -0.43
C PHE A 8 -5.58 -7.21 -1.52
N GLN A 9 -4.75 -8.23 -1.35
CA GLN A 9 -3.73 -8.60 -2.32
C GLN A 9 -4.34 -8.97 -3.68
N GLU A 10 -5.37 -9.81 -3.69
CA GLU A 10 -6.01 -10.23 -4.93
C GLU A 10 -6.64 -9.05 -5.68
N GLN A 11 -7.24 -8.09 -4.96
CA GLN A 11 -7.73 -6.85 -5.56
C GLN A 11 -6.60 -6.03 -6.22
N LEU A 12 -5.42 -5.96 -5.61
CA LEU A 12 -4.27 -5.24 -6.17
C LEU A 12 -3.68 -5.94 -7.38
N LYS A 13 -3.51 -7.27 -7.31
CA LYS A 13 -3.03 -8.09 -8.44
C LYS A 13 -3.96 -7.96 -9.64
N GLU A 14 -5.26 -8.11 -9.40
CA GLU A 14 -6.26 -8.03 -10.46
C GLU A 14 -6.32 -6.64 -11.07
N LYS A 15 -6.22 -5.57 -10.28
CA LYS A 15 -6.13 -4.20 -10.80
C LYS A 15 -4.86 -4.01 -11.64
N LEU A 16 -3.71 -4.48 -11.18
CA LEU A 16 -2.46 -4.41 -11.93
C LEU A 16 -2.56 -5.16 -13.28
N ARG A 17 -3.13 -6.37 -13.27
CA ARG A 17 -3.42 -7.15 -14.47
C ARG A 17 -4.35 -6.39 -15.43
N ASN A 18 -5.45 -5.84 -14.91
CA ASN A 18 -6.40 -5.05 -15.71
C ASN A 18 -5.76 -3.83 -16.37
N TYR A 19 -4.80 -3.19 -15.69
CA TYR A 19 -4.08 -2.05 -16.24
C TYR A 19 -3.17 -2.49 -17.39
N GLY A 20 -2.41 -3.57 -17.20
CA GLY A 20 -1.55 -4.14 -18.25
C GLY A 20 -2.34 -4.62 -19.48
N GLU A 21 -3.49 -5.27 -19.28
CA GLU A 21 -4.36 -5.74 -20.37
C GLU A 21 -5.01 -4.60 -21.16
N ARG A 22 -5.13 -3.41 -20.56
CA ARG A 22 -5.79 -2.24 -21.16
C ARG A 22 -4.80 -1.15 -21.54
N ASP A 23 -3.50 -1.43 -21.47
CA ASP A 23 -2.43 -0.46 -21.74
C ASP A 23 -2.61 0.85 -20.96
N LYS A 24 -2.99 0.73 -19.68
CA LYS A 24 -3.17 1.85 -18.76
C LYS A 24 -1.94 2.02 -17.88
N GLU A 25 -1.51 3.27 -17.73
CA GLU A 25 -0.45 3.63 -16.79
C GLU A 25 -0.91 3.38 -15.34
N VAL A 26 -0.02 2.77 -14.55
CA VAL A 26 -0.28 2.47 -13.14
C VAL A 26 -0.29 3.76 -12.34
N ASP A 27 -1.40 3.98 -11.63
CA ASP A 27 -1.69 5.19 -10.87
C ASP A 27 -1.90 4.88 -9.38
N PHE A 28 -1.38 3.75 -8.90
CA PHE A 28 -1.51 3.34 -7.51
C PHE A 28 -0.27 2.60 -6.98
N TRP A 29 0.03 2.81 -5.70
CA TRP A 29 1.20 2.22 -5.02
C TRP A 29 0.94 1.96 -3.54
N LEU A 30 1.71 1.02 -2.97
CA LEU A 30 1.83 0.81 -1.53
C LEU A 30 3.06 1.55 -1.00
N VAL A 31 2.85 2.54 -0.13
CA VAL A 31 3.94 3.30 0.50
C VAL A 31 4.08 2.87 1.94
N VAL A 32 5.22 2.25 2.27
CA VAL A 32 5.58 1.87 3.65
C VAL A 32 6.15 3.09 4.36
N GLU A 33 5.68 3.36 5.58
CA GLU A 33 6.05 4.54 6.36
C GLU A 33 6.09 5.84 5.53
N PRO A 34 4.93 6.27 4.98
CA PRO A 34 4.89 7.45 4.11
C PRO A 34 5.27 8.72 4.87
N LYS A 35 6.14 9.53 4.26
CA LYS A 35 6.56 10.84 4.83
C LYS A 35 5.42 11.84 4.88
N PHE A 36 4.47 11.76 3.95
CA PHE A 36 3.31 12.66 3.94
C PHE A 36 2.42 12.52 5.18
N LEU A 37 2.55 11.46 5.99
CA LEU A 37 1.79 11.32 7.24
C LEU A 37 2.03 12.46 8.24
N ASP A 38 3.16 13.16 8.13
CA ASP A 38 3.45 14.34 8.94
C ASP A 38 2.49 15.49 8.66
N ARG A 39 1.89 15.53 7.46
CA ARG A 39 0.83 16.49 7.08
C ARG A 39 -0.52 16.16 7.72
N PHE A 40 -0.68 14.96 8.29
CA PHE A 40 -1.94 14.47 8.86
C PHE A 40 -1.82 14.13 10.35
N PRO A 41 -1.62 15.13 11.24
CA PRO A 41 -1.37 14.88 12.66
C PRO A 41 -2.54 14.15 13.37
N ASN A 42 -3.77 14.35 12.92
CA ASN A 42 -4.95 13.68 13.49
C ASN A 42 -5.00 12.19 13.14
N ILE A 43 -4.53 11.81 11.95
CA ILE A 43 -4.46 10.43 11.47
C ILE A 43 -3.29 9.73 12.16
N THR A 44 -2.12 10.38 12.20
CA THR A 44 -0.90 9.82 12.78
C THR A 44 -1.05 9.45 14.26
N LYS A 45 -1.85 10.20 15.04
CA LYS A 45 -2.15 9.86 16.45
C LYS A 45 -2.93 8.56 16.63
N ARG A 46 -3.68 8.13 15.61
CA ARG A 46 -4.53 6.93 15.64
C ARG A 46 -3.86 5.71 15.02
N LEU A 47 -2.80 5.93 14.24
CA LEU A 47 -2.08 4.87 13.54
C LEU A 47 -1.06 4.19 14.45
N LYS A 48 -1.00 2.87 14.35
CA LYS A 48 0.15 2.09 14.82
C LYS A 48 1.26 2.14 13.78
N ARG A 49 2.51 2.11 14.22
CA ARG A 49 3.71 2.07 13.37
C ARG A 49 4.32 0.66 13.43
N PRO A 50 4.87 0.12 12.33
CA PRO A 50 4.94 0.74 11.01
C PRO A 50 3.57 0.80 10.31
N ALA A 51 3.30 1.92 9.63
CA ALA A 51 2.09 2.21 8.86
C ALA A 51 2.35 2.03 7.37
N VAL A 52 1.32 1.64 6.64
CA VAL A 52 1.36 1.47 5.18
C VAL A 52 0.16 2.19 4.59
N ALA A 53 0.38 2.99 3.55
CA ALA A 53 -0.67 3.67 2.81
C ALA A 53 -0.84 3.05 1.43
N LEU A 54 -2.10 2.90 1.01
CA LEU A 54 -2.46 2.74 -0.39
C LEU A 54 -2.68 4.14 -0.96
N VAL A 55 -1.87 4.53 -1.94
CA VAL A 55 -1.94 5.84 -2.59
C VAL A 55 -2.40 5.64 -4.02
N SER A 56 -3.35 6.46 -4.48
CA SER A 56 -3.79 6.48 -5.88
C SER A 56 -4.40 7.83 -6.24
N THR A 57 -4.36 8.19 -7.52
CA THR A 57 -5.06 9.35 -8.06
C THR A 57 -6.54 9.06 -8.37
N ASP A 58 -6.95 7.79 -8.41
CA ASP A 58 -8.34 7.37 -8.58
C ASP A 58 -9.10 7.40 -7.23
N GLY A 59 -9.71 8.55 -6.93
CA GLY A 59 -10.49 8.76 -5.71
C GLY A 59 -11.71 7.84 -5.57
N ASN A 60 -12.32 7.41 -6.69
CA ASN A 60 -13.44 6.46 -6.64
C ASN A 60 -12.95 5.09 -6.18
N TRP A 61 -11.79 4.66 -6.70
CA TRP A 61 -11.19 3.41 -6.28
C TRP A 61 -10.70 3.45 -4.83
N ILE A 62 -10.09 4.54 -4.36
CA ILE A 62 -9.74 4.70 -2.94
C ILE A 62 -10.98 4.63 -2.04
N THR A 63 -12.09 5.24 -2.45
CA THR A 63 -13.36 5.16 -1.72
C THR A 63 -13.87 3.73 -1.66
N PHE A 64 -13.85 2.99 -2.78
CA PHE A 64 -14.18 1.57 -2.81
C PHE A 64 -13.29 0.76 -1.87
N MET A 65 -11.98 0.99 -1.88
CA MET A 65 -11.04 0.31 -0.99
C MET A 65 -11.31 0.66 0.48
N LYS A 66 -11.68 1.90 0.79
CA LYS A 66 -12.06 2.32 2.15
C LYS A 66 -13.33 1.61 2.66
N LEU A 67 -14.29 1.34 1.78
CA LEU A 67 -15.49 0.57 2.12
C LEU A 67 -15.20 -0.93 2.27
N ARG A 68 -14.27 -1.46 1.46
CA ARG A 68 -13.88 -2.88 1.49
C ARG A 68 -12.99 -3.22 2.67
N LEU A 69 -12.12 -2.29 3.06
CA LEU A 69 -11.18 -2.39 4.17
C LEU A 69 -11.79 -1.69 5.40
N ASP A 70 -12.31 -2.47 6.33
CA ASP A 70 -13.07 -1.95 7.47
C ASP A 70 -12.20 -1.02 8.36
N ARG A 71 -11.01 -1.48 8.73
CA ARG A 71 -10.14 -0.84 9.73
C ARG A 71 -9.01 0.01 9.14
N VAL A 72 -9.33 0.86 8.16
CA VAL A 72 -8.35 1.81 7.58
C VAL A 72 -8.81 3.26 7.72
N LEU A 73 -7.84 4.18 7.68
CA LEU A 73 -8.07 5.61 7.60
C LEU A 73 -7.87 6.06 6.14
N ALA A 74 -8.62 7.07 5.71
CA ALA A 74 -8.53 7.62 4.36
C ALA A 74 -8.57 9.15 4.44
N ASP A 75 -7.77 9.78 3.60
CA ASP A 75 -7.70 11.23 3.42
C ASP A 75 -7.10 11.52 2.03
N GLN A 76 -7.07 12.78 1.65
CA GLN A 76 -6.51 13.26 0.38
C GLN A 76 -5.57 14.44 0.62
N PHE A 77 -4.54 14.55 -0.22
CA PHE A 77 -3.67 15.72 -0.26
C PHE A 77 -3.21 15.99 -1.68
N GLU A 78 -2.76 17.22 -1.90
CA GLU A 78 -2.07 17.62 -3.12
C GLU A 78 -0.55 17.53 -2.90
N ALA A 79 0.15 17.01 -3.91
CA ALA A 79 1.60 16.89 -3.94
C ALA A 79 2.13 17.54 -5.22
N GLU A 80 3.29 18.19 -5.12
CA GLU A 80 3.91 18.85 -6.27
C GLU A 80 4.54 17.86 -7.25
N THR A 81 5.04 16.73 -6.73
CA THR A 81 5.67 15.67 -7.52
C THR A 81 5.22 14.29 -7.06
N LEU A 82 5.30 13.31 -7.96
CA LEU A 82 5.03 11.91 -7.63
C LEU A 82 6.02 11.38 -6.58
N GLU A 83 7.28 11.82 -6.64
CA GLU A 83 8.32 11.44 -5.70
C GLU A 83 8.01 11.91 -4.26
N ASP A 84 7.47 13.13 -4.09
CA ASP A 84 7.03 13.64 -2.79
C ASP A 84 5.82 12.84 -2.28
N ALA A 85 4.86 12.55 -3.16
CA ALA A 85 3.67 11.76 -2.82
C ALA A 85 4.00 10.32 -2.39
N LEU A 86 5.06 9.73 -2.96
CA LEU A 86 5.46 8.35 -2.72
C LEU A 86 6.66 8.21 -1.77
N ALA A 87 7.13 9.32 -1.18
CA ALA A 87 8.29 9.30 -0.31
C ALA A 87 8.05 8.46 0.96
N SER A 88 8.97 7.54 1.25
CA SER A 88 8.93 6.63 2.38
C SER A 88 10.12 6.83 3.33
N ASN A 89 9.93 6.45 4.60
CA ASN A 89 11.01 6.27 5.55
C ASN A 89 11.45 4.79 5.60
N PRO A 90 12.74 4.49 5.86
CA PRO A 90 13.18 3.13 6.06
C PRO A 90 12.45 2.49 7.25
N ALA A 91 11.78 1.36 6.99
CA ALA A 91 11.12 0.58 8.03
C ALA A 91 11.32 -0.92 7.79
N GLU A 92 11.52 -1.63 8.89
CA GLU A 92 11.58 -3.09 8.90
C GLU A 92 10.16 -3.63 9.10
N LEU A 93 9.63 -4.34 8.11
CA LEU A 93 8.35 -5.02 8.22
C LEU A 93 8.57 -6.41 8.81
N LYS A 94 8.01 -6.66 10.00
CA LYS A 94 8.00 -7.98 10.65
C LYS A 94 6.56 -8.45 10.77
N PHE A 95 6.32 -9.64 10.27
CA PHE A 95 5.02 -10.30 10.32
C PHE A 95 5.21 -11.65 11.02
N ASP A 96 4.53 -11.81 12.15
CA ASP A 96 4.58 -13.04 12.90
C ASP A 96 3.70 -14.09 12.20
N LYS A 97 4.24 -15.30 12.02
CA LYS A 97 3.43 -16.41 11.51
C LYS A 97 2.53 -16.91 12.64
N PRO A 98 1.23 -17.12 12.39
CA PRO A 98 0.36 -17.70 13.40
C PRO A 98 0.81 -19.13 13.71
N ASP A 99 0.83 -19.48 15.00
CA ASP A 99 1.24 -20.83 15.46
C ASP A 99 0.34 -21.93 14.89
N ASN A 100 -0.95 -21.62 14.67
CA ASN A 100 -1.93 -22.55 14.10
C ASN A 100 -2.60 -21.90 12.89
N TRP A 101 -2.20 -22.33 11.69
CA TRP A 101 -2.87 -21.97 10.44
C TRP A 101 -4.01 -22.95 10.16
N THR A 102 -5.24 -22.45 10.19
CA THR A 102 -6.46 -23.28 10.09
C THR A 102 -7.16 -23.16 8.73
N ALA A 103 -6.74 -22.24 7.87
CA ALA A 103 -7.31 -22.07 6.54
C ALA A 103 -6.85 -23.20 5.60
N PRO A 104 -7.73 -23.66 4.67
CA PRO A 104 -7.44 -24.79 3.78
C PRO A 104 -6.45 -24.46 2.65
N TYR A 105 -6.00 -23.22 2.56
CA TYR A 105 -5.06 -22.69 1.56
C TYR A 105 -3.84 -22.09 2.25
N PRO A 106 -2.65 -22.06 1.63
CA PRO A 106 -1.46 -21.50 2.24
C PRO A 106 -1.56 -19.97 2.39
N LYS A 107 -1.03 -19.43 3.50
CA LYS A 107 -0.82 -17.99 3.66
C LYS A 107 0.16 -17.49 2.60
N TYR A 108 -0.01 -16.27 2.11
CA TYR A 108 0.93 -15.67 1.16
C TYR A 108 2.34 -15.56 1.72
N GLU A 109 3.31 -15.63 0.80
CA GLU A 109 4.72 -15.49 1.12
C GLU A 109 5.05 -14.06 1.54
N TYR A 110 6.05 -13.94 2.41
CA TYR A 110 6.63 -12.66 2.77
C TYR A 110 7.15 -11.95 1.51
N GLY A 111 6.89 -10.64 1.39
CA GLY A 111 7.30 -9.86 0.23
C GLY A 111 6.28 -9.81 -0.90
N TRP A 112 5.08 -10.38 -0.72
CA TRP A 112 4.03 -10.34 -1.75
C TRP A 112 3.68 -8.92 -2.24
N TRP A 113 3.90 -7.90 -1.39
CA TRP A 113 3.59 -6.50 -1.66
C TRP A 113 4.66 -5.78 -2.51
N GLU A 114 5.83 -6.40 -2.72
CA GLU A 114 6.96 -5.80 -3.46
C GLU A 114 6.60 -5.25 -4.85
N PRO A 115 5.77 -5.93 -5.67
CA PRO A 115 5.40 -5.43 -6.99
C PRO A 115 4.59 -4.11 -6.97
N PHE A 116 4.00 -3.77 -5.83
CA PHE A 116 3.17 -2.56 -5.67
C PHE A 116 3.93 -1.42 -5.01
N LEU A 117 5.20 -1.61 -4.65
CA LEU A 117 6.02 -0.53 -4.12
C LEU A 117 6.30 0.50 -5.22
N PRO A 118 6.49 1.78 -4.87
CA PRO A 118 6.92 2.80 -5.81
C PRO A 118 8.15 2.32 -6.59
N PRO A 119 8.26 2.68 -7.88
CA PRO A 119 9.48 2.42 -8.63
C PRO A 119 10.65 3.03 -7.84
N LYS A 120 11.67 2.23 -7.56
CA LYS A 120 12.89 2.76 -6.93
C LYS A 120 13.40 3.85 -7.85
N SER A 121 13.39 5.10 -7.39
CA SER A 121 14.10 6.17 -8.10
C SER A 121 15.52 5.67 -8.33
N SER A 122 15.86 5.49 -9.59
CA SER A 122 17.20 5.12 -10.02
C SER A 122 18.10 6.30 -9.68
N ASN A 123 18.55 6.39 -8.43
CA ASN A 123 19.74 7.16 -8.14
C ASN A 123 20.88 6.41 -8.84
N GLY A 124 21.23 6.90 -10.03
CA GLY A 124 22.39 6.45 -10.77
C GLY A 124 23.62 6.61 -9.88
N THR A 125 24.14 5.50 -9.39
CA THR A 125 25.54 5.38 -9.00
C THR A 125 26.26 4.80 -10.21
N ALA A 126 26.94 5.70 -10.93
CA ALA A 126 28.04 5.38 -11.82
C ALA A 126 29.23 4.81 -11.02
#